data_AF-A0A4Z1R4D5-F1
#
_entry.id   AF-A0A4Z1R4D5-F1
#
_cell.length_a   1.000
_cell.length_b   1.000
_cell.length_c   1.000
_cell.angle_alpha   90.00
_cell.angle_beta   90.00
_cell.angle_gamma   90.00
#
_symmetry.space_group_name_H-M   'P 1'
#
loop_
_entity.id
_entity.type
_entity.pdbx_description
1 polymer ?
#
loop_
_entity_poly.entity_id
_entity_poly.type
_entity_poly.pdbx_seq_one_letter_code
_entity_poly.pdbx_strand_id
1 'polypeptide(L)'
;MSTPADKPAPRQPSPRVAAAQRYLFLFVLGLVLGVVATVMLMRALQARADHFPASVMHVQQWHLDQLRAKVEQNRCEATDTLPHLRALRVMADDLEPAFPDLRDDRRFAGAASQMRRTLDANLASPPLNCGTLGTAARDIGNACRACHQDFRG
;
A
#
# COMPACT_ATOMS: atom_id res chain seq x y z
N MET A 1 58.41 40.39 -37.62
CA MET A 1 57.68 41.05 -36.52
C MET A 1 56.21 41.07 -36.91
N SER A 2 55.45 40.04 -36.51
CA SER A 2 54.03 39.92 -36.84
C SER A 2 53.21 40.38 -35.63
N THR A 3 52.33 41.34 -35.85
CA THR A 3 51.42 41.91 -34.85
C THR A 3 50.41 40.87 -34.33
N PRO A 4 49.94 41.00 -33.08
CA PRO A 4 49.01 40.06 -32.48
C PRO A 4 47.60 40.29 -33.02
N ALA A 5 46.91 39.20 -33.38
CA ALA A 5 45.50 39.22 -33.77
C ALA A 5 44.64 39.67 -32.58
N ASP A 6 43.89 40.75 -32.79
CA ASP A 6 42.94 41.31 -31.83
C ASP A 6 41.81 40.30 -31.55
N LYS A 7 41.63 39.93 -30.28
CA LYS A 7 40.65 38.93 -29.85
C LYS A 7 39.28 39.62 -29.75
N PRO A 8 38.21 39.14 -30.43
CA PRO A 8 36.92 39.82 -30.38
C PRO A 8 36.36 39.84 -28.96
N ALA A 9 35.97 41.03 -28.48
CA ALA A 9 35.34 41.19 -27.18
C ALA A 9 33.98 40.47 -27.12
N PRO A 10 33.62 39.84 -25.99
CA PRO A 10 32.38 39.10 -25.86
C PRO A 10 31.17 40.02 -26.02
N ARG A 11 30.28 39.65 -26.95
CA ARG A 11 29.08 40.42 -27.29
C ARG A 11 28.10 40.38 -26.11
N GLN A 12 27.88 41.53 -25.46
CA GLN A 12 26.92 41.60 -24.35
C GLN A 12 25.48 41.43 -24.85
N PRO A 13 24.66 40.60 -24.18
CA PRO A 13 23.27 40.40 -24.56
C PRO A 13 22.46 41.69 -24.42
N SER A 14 21.51 41.91 -25.33
CA SER A 14 20.64 43.08 -25.27
C SER A 14 19.79 43.08 -23.99
N PRO A 15 19.44 44.26 -23.43
CA PRO A 15 18.75 44.35 -22.13
C PRO A 15 17.40 43.61 -22.10
N ARG A 16 16.72 43.47 -23.25
CA ARG A 16 15.48 42.68 -23.38
C ARG A 16 15.71 41.17 -23.24
N VAL A 17 16.80 40.64 -23.80
CA VAL A 17 17.17 39.22 -23.68
C VAL A 17 17.61 38.89 -22.25
N ALA A 18 18.35 39.80 -21.61
CA ALA A 18 18.75 39.66 -20.21
C ALA A 18 17.53 39.66 -19.26
N ALA A 19 16.51 40.48 -19.53
CA ALA A 19 15.27 40.49 -18.74
C ALA A 19 14.47 39.19 -18.90
N ALA A 20 14.28 38.72 -20.14
CA ALA A 20 13.56 37.47 -20.41
C ALA A 20 14.22 36.25 -19.74
N GLN A 21 15.55 36.17 -19.77
CA GLN A 21 16.30 35.09 -19.10
C GLN A 21 16.13 35.12 -17.57
N ARG A 22 16.09 36.32 -16.96
CA ARG A 22 15.84 36.49 -15.52
C ARG A 22 14.43 36.07 -15.13
N TYR A 23 13.42 36.46 -15.91
CA TYR A 23 12.03 36.05 -15.65
C TYR A 23 11.81 34.56 -15.82
N LEU A 24 12.41 33.93 -16.85
CA LEU A 24 12.37 32.48 -17.02
C LEU A 24 13.02 31.76 -15.84
N PHE A 25 14.19 32.23 -15.38
CA PHE A 25 14.85 31.68 -14.21
C PHE A 25 14.00 31.78 -12.94
N LEU A 26 13.41 32.94 -12.67
CA LEU A 26 12.51 33.14 -11.52
C LEU A 26 11.25 32.27 -11.62
N PHE A 27 10.71 32.10 -12.82
CA PHE A 27 9.56 31.21 -13.06
C PHE A 27 9.90 29.75 -12.74
N VAL A 28 11.02 29.24 -13.27
CA VAL A 28 11.47 27.86 -12.99
C VAL A 28 11.77 27.68 -11.50
N LEU A 29 12.45 28.65 -10.87
CA LEU A 29 12.73 28.62 -9.44
C LEU A 29 11.44 28.59 -8.62
N GLY A 30 10.48 29.44 -8.95
CA GLY A 30 9.16 29.46 -8.30
C GLY A 30 8.39 28.16 -8.50
N LEU A 31 8.44 27.56 -9.69
CA LEU A 31 7.81 26.27 -9.97
C LEU A 31 8.46 25.13 -9.16
N VAL A 32 9.79 25.10 -9.08
CA VAL A 32 10.52 24.12 -8.26
C VAL A 32 10.16 24.26 -6.79
N LEU A 33 10.19 25.49 -6.26
CA LEU A 33 9.81 25.75 -4.86
C LEU A 33 8.35 25.38 -4.59
N GLY A 34 7.44 25.68 -5.52
CA GLY A 34 6.03 25.33 -5.42
C GLY A 34 5.80 23.81 -5.41
N VAL A 35 6.49 23.06 -6.27
CA VAL A 35 6.44 21.59 -6.28
C VAL A 35 6.96 21.02 -4.95
N VAL A 36 8.10 21.49 -4.47
CA VAL A 36 8.67 21.05 -3.19
C VAL A 36 7.70 21.32 -2.04
N ALA A 37 7.15 22.54 -1.96
CA ALA A 37 6.18 22.91 -0.93
C ALA A 37 4.92 22.02 -0.99
N THR A 38 4.41 21.75 -2.19
CA THR A 38 3.22 20.90 -2.38
C THR A 38 3.49 19.46 -1.93
N VAL A 39 4.63 18.88 -2.31
CA VAL A 39 5.00 17.51 -1.90
C VAL A 39 5.20 17.44 -0.39
N MET A 40 5.86 18.42 0.23
CA MET A 40 6.05 18.45 1.68
C MET A 40 4.73 18.60 2.43
N LEU A 41 3.82 19.43 1.93
CA LEU A 41 2.48 19.55 2.47
C LEU A 41 1.74 18.20 2.37
N MET A 42 1.69 17.58 1.19
CA MET A 42 1.05 16.26 1.01
C MET A 42 1.65 15.20 1.94
N ARG A 43 2.97 15.14 2.08
CA ARG A 43 3.64 14.22 3.01
C ARG A 43 3.25 14.47 4.46
N ALA A 44 3.14 15.73 4.87
CA ALA A 44 2.67 16.08 6.20
C ALA A 44 1.20 15.66 6.40
N LEU A 45 0.34 15.76 5.37
CA LEU A 45 -1.05 15.30 5.47
C LEU A 45 -1.16 13.77 5.50
N GLN A 46 -0.26 13.07 4.80
CA GLN A 46 -0.22 11.61 4.81
C GLN A 46 0.33 11.09 6.14
N ALA A 47 1.33 11.74 6.72
CA ALA A 47 1.94 11.32 7.99
C ALA A 47 0.97 11.39 9.19
N ARG A 48 -0.04 12.26 9.11
CA ARG A 48 -1.11 12.37 10.12
C ARG A 48 -2.31 11.46 9.86
N ALA A 49 -2.39 10.82 8.69
CA ALA A 49 -3.45 9.89 8.39
C ALA A 49 -3.17 8.55 9.08
N ASP A 50 -4.20 7.93 9.65
CA ASP A 50 -4.08 6.58 10.20
C ASP A 50 -4.09 5.56 9.05
N HIS A 51 -2.94 4.95 8.81
CA HIS A 51 -2.78 3.91 7.78
C HIS A 51 -3.06 2.50 8.31
N PHE A 52 -3.31 2.35 9.60
CA PHE A 52 -3.43 1.04 10.24
C PHE A 52 -4.54 0.17 9.63
N PRO A 53 -5.81 0.62 9.51
CA PRO A 53 -6.88 -0.18 8.88
C PRO A 53 -6.55 -0.63 7.45
N ALA A 54 -6.01 0.25 6.62
CA ALA A 54 -5.60 -0.10 5.26
C ALA A 54 -4.46 -1.12 5.27
N SER A 55 -3.49 -0.97 6.17
CA SER A 55 -2.33 -1.86 6.26
C SER A 55 -2.72 -3.27 6.70
N VAL A 56 -3.58 -3.40 7.71
CA VAL A 56 -4.09 -4.70 8.18
C VAL A 56 -4.78 -5.44 7.03
N MET A 57 -5.68 -4.75 6.31
CA MET A 57 -6.39 -5.35 5.18
C MET A 57 -5.44 -5.74 4.03
N HIS A 58 -4.44 -4.90 3.75
CA HIS A 58 -3.46 -5.16 2.71
C HIS A 58 -2.62 -6.41 2.99
N VAL A 59 -2.12 -6.55 4.22
CA VAL A 59 -1.29 -7.70 4.62
C VAL A 59 -2.13 -8.98 4.68
N GLN A 60 -3.36 -8.92 5.20
CA GLN A 60 -4.27 -10.07 5.16
C GLN A 60 -4.53 -10.53 3.72
N GLN A 61 -4.81 -9.60 2.79
CA GLN A 61 -5.01 -9.91 1.38
C GLN A 61 -3.77 -10.57 0.77
N TRP A 62 -2.57 -10.07 1.07
CA TRP A 62 -1.31 -10.67 0.61
C TRP A 62 -1.18 -12.13 1.05
N HIS A 63 -1.41 -12.44 2.33
CA HIS A 63 -1.34 -13.81 2.84
C HIS A 63 -2.38 -14.73 2.20
N LEU A 64 -3.60 -14.25 1.96
CA LEU A 64 -4.62 -15.00 1.26
C LEU A 64 -4.23 -15.31 -0.19
N ASP A 65 -3.62 -14.35 -0.88
CA ASP A 65 -3.12 -14.54 -2.25
C ASP A 65 -1.93 -15.51 -2.29
N GLN A 66 -1.08 -15.53 -1.26
CA GLN A 66 -0.05 -16.56 -1.14
C GLN A 66 -0.67 -17.95 -1.03
N LEU A 67 -1.73 -18.15 -0.23
CA LEU A 67 -2.41 -19.45 -0.17
C LEU A 67 -2.98 -19.87 -1.54
N ARG A 68 -3.55 -18.94 -2.31
CA ARG A 68 -4.04 -19.21 -3.68
C ARG A 68 -2.90 -19.58 -4.62
N ALA A 69 -1.80 -18.82 -4.60
CA ALA A 69 -0.62 -19.09 -5.40
C ALA A 69 -0.02 -20.47 -5.07
N LYS A 70 -0.02 -20.89 -3.80
CA LYS A 70 0.40 -22.25 -3.40
C LYS A 70 -0.47 -23.34 -4.02
N VAL A 71 -1.78 -23.13 -4.12
CA VAL A 71 -2.69 -24.05 -4.83
C VAL A 71 -2.32 -24.14 -6.31
N GLU A 72 -2.14 -23.00 -6.99
CA GLU A 72 -1.78 -22.95 -8.41
C GLU A 72 -0.43 -23.60 -8.71
N GLN A 73 0.51 -23.49 -7.78
CA GLN A 73 1.85 -24.07 -7.86
C GLN A 73 1.90 -25.55 -7.44
N ASN A 74 0.78 -26.15 -7.01
CA ASN A 74 0.72 -27.48 -6.39
C ASN A 74 1.65 -27.63 -5.16
N ARG A 75 1.86 -26.54 -4.41
CA ARG A 75 2.73 -26.46 -3.22
C ARG A 75 1.91 -26.38 -1.94
N CYS A 76 1.17 -27.45 -1.65
CA CYS A 76 0.13 -27.44 -0.61
C CYS A 76 0.55 -28.15 0.68
N GLU A 77 1.84 -28.36 0.85
CA GLU A 77 2.43 -28.91 2.07
C GLU A 77 2.13 -28.01 3.27
N ALA A 78 1.99 -28.60 4.45
CA ALA A 78 1.74 -27.85 5.68
C ALA A 78 2.84 -26.81 5.96
N THR A 79 4.09 -27.12 5.63
CA THR A 79 5.24 -26.20 5.77
C THR A 79 5.12 -24.96 4.89
N ASP A 80 4.44 -25.06 3.74
CA ASP A 80 4.23 -23.97 2.80
C ASP A 80 3.00 -23.11 3.13
N THR A 81 2.02 -23.66 3.84
CA THR A 81 0.69 -23.05 4.01
C THR A 81 0.45 -22.53 5.43
N LEU A 82 0.93 -23.24 6.46
CA LEU A 82 0.75 -22.87 7.86
C LEU A 82 1.29 -21.47 8.21
N PRO A 83 2.44 -21.00 7.68
CA PRO A 83 2.90 -19.64 7.97
C PRO A 83 1.87 -18.57 7.56
N HIS A 84 1.23 -18.74 6.41
CA HIS A 84 0.22 -17.77 5.94
C HIS A 84 -1.09 -17.88 6.72
N LEU A 85 -1.54 -19.09 7.07
CA LEU A 85 -2.73 -19.27 7.92
C LEU A 85 -2.54 -18.68 9.32
N ARG A 86 -1.36 -18.87 9.94
CA ARG A 86 -1.04 -18.29 11.25
C ARG A 86 -0.97 -16.77 11.21
N ALA A 87 -0.34 -16.21 10.19
CA ALA A 87 -0.28 -14.76 10.01
C ALA A 87 -1.68 -14.17 9.85
N LEU A 88 -2.53 -14.76 9.00
CA LEU A 88 -3.94 -14.35 8.89
C LEU A 88 -4.65 -14.39 10.24
N ARG A 89 -4.43 -15.45 11.04
CA ARG A 89 -5.08 -15.59 12.34
C ARG A 89 -4.65 -14.51 13.33
N VAL A 90 -3.36 -14.21 13.40
CA VAL A 90 -2.84 -13.13 14.27
C VAL A 90 -3.41 -11.79 13.83
N MET A 91 -3.34 -11.48 12.53
CA MET A 91 -3.87 -10.22 11.98
C MET A 91 -5.39 -10.10 12.14
N ALA A 92 -6.12 -11.20 12.33
CA ALA A 92 -7.56 -11.18 12.57
C ALA A 92 -7.94 -10.67 13.98
N ASP A 93 -7.00 -10.61 14.92
CA ASP A 93 -7.18 -9.94 16.21
C ASP A 93 -7.00 -8.42 16.10
N ASP A 94 -6.40 -7.93 15.01
CA ASP A 94 -6.21 -6.50 14.74
C ASP A 94 -7.44 -5.85 14.08
N LEU A 95 -8.48 -6.62 13.72
CA LEU A 95 -9.67 -6.10 13.03
C LEU A 95 -10.41 -5.04 13.86
N GLU A 96 -10.75 -5.34 15.11
CA GLU A 96 -11.46 -4.39 15.97
C GLU A 96 -10.60 -3.18 16.37
N PRO A 97 -9.32 -3.33 16.75
CA PRO A 97 -8.43 -2.19 16.99
C PRO A 97 -8.20 -1.30 15.77
N ALA A 98 -8.16 -1.88 14.56
CA ALA A 98 -7.89 -1.11 13.35
C ALA A 98 -9.08 -0.29 12.85
N PHE A 99 -10.30 -0.62 13.27
CA PHE A 99 -11.53 0.09 12.92
C PHE A 99 -12.27 0.57 14.17
N PRO A 100 -11.71 1.57 14.91
CA PRO A 100 -12.24 1.98 16.20
C PRO A 100 -13.67 2.53 16.14
N ASP A 101 -14.07 3.09 14.99
CA ASP A 101 -15.43 3.61 14.76
C ASP A 101 -16.46 2.50 14.50
N LEU A 102 -16.00 1.29 14.13
CA LEU A 102 -16.85 0.13 13.83
C LEU A 102 -16.82 -0.94 14.93
N ARG A 103 -15.89 -0.85 15.88
CA ARG A 103 -15.64 -1.92 16.88
C ARG A 103 -16.87 -2.34 17.68
N ASP A 104 -17.76 -1.38 17.97
CA ASP A 104 -18.98 -1.60 18.77
C ASP A 104 -20.19 -1.97 17.91
N ASP A 105 -20.06 -1.93 16.58
CA ASP A 105 -21.08 -2.44 15.66
C ASP A 105 -21.12 -3.97 15.73
N ARG A 106 -22.28 -4.51 16.11
CA ARG A 106 -22.46 -5.96 16.30
C ARG A 106 -22.27 -6.76 15.01
N ARG A 107 -22.59 -6.20 13.85
CA ARG A 107 -22.38 -6.86 12.55
C ARG A 107 -20.89 -6.90 12.23
N PHE A 108 -20.17 -5.81 12.49
CA PHE A 108 -18.72 -5.75 12.32
C PHE A 108 -18.00 -6.75 13.24
N ALA A 109 -18.25 -6.67 14.55
CA ALA A 109 -17.68 -7.59 15.53
C ALA A 109 -18.07 -9.06 15.23
N GLY A 110 -19.30 -9.29 14.76
CA GLY A 110 -19.77 -10.59 14.29
C GLY A 110 -18.93 -11.12 13.13
N ALA A 111 -18.71 -10.32 12.09
CA ALA A 111 -17.90 -10.69 10.93
C ALA A 111 -16.42 -10.91 11.28
N ALA A 112 -15.84 -10.05 12.12
CA ALA A 112 -14.46 -10.21 12.62
C ALA A 112 -14.30 -11.52 13.42
N SER A 113 -15.26 -11.82 14.30
CA SER A 113 -15.27 -13.08 15.04
C SER A 113 -15.43 -14.30 14.14
N GLN A 114 -16.21 -14.19 13.06
CA GLN A 114 -16.38 -15.26 12.09
C GLN A 114 -15.08 -15.52 11.32
N MET A 115 -14.35 -14.48 10.93
CA MET A 115 -13.03 -14.61 10.32
C MET A 115 -12.06 -15.39 11.23
N ARG A 116 -11.97 -15.01 12.51
CA ARG A 116 -11.15 -15.72 13.50
C ARG A 116 -11.54 -17.20 13.63
N ARG A 117 -12.84 -17.49 13.75
CA ARG A 117 -13.34 -18.88 13.80
C ARG A 117 -12.96 -19.70 12.56
N THR A 118 -13.11 -19.12 11.37
CA THR A 118 -12.73 -19.78 10.12
C THR A 118 -11.22 -20.09 10.09
N LEU A 119 -10.39 -19.17 10.54
CA LEU A 119 -8.94 -19.36 10.61
C LEU A 119 -8.53 -20.37 11.69
N ASP A 120 -9.15 -20.31 12.87
CA ASP A 120 -8.95 -21.27 13.95
C ASP A 120 -9.28 -22.70 13.53
N ALA A 121 -10.37 -22.90 12.79
CA ALA A 121 -10.74 -24.21 12.25
C ALA A 121 -9.67 -24.75 11.27
N ASN A 122 -9.14 -23.90 10.40
CA ASN A 122 -8.08 -24.27 9.46
C ASN A 122 -6.72 -24.50 10.14
N LEU A 123 -6.47 -23.90 11.30
CA LEU A 123 -5.27 -24.17 12.09
C LEU A 123 -5.39 -25.44 12.93
N ALA A 124 -6.59 -25.73 13.45
CA ALA A 124 -6.88 -26.95 14.20
C ALA A 124 -6.90 -28.19 13.29
N SER A 125 -7.28 -28.04 12.02
CA SER A 125 -7.22 -29.09 11.00
C SER A 125 -6.56 -28.55 9.72
N PRO A 126 -5.22 -28.46 9.70
CA PRO A 126 -4.47 -27.90 8.56
C PRO A 126 -4.81 -28.57 7.23
N PRO A 127 -4.95 -27.81 6.13
CA PRO A 127 -5.07 -28.39 4.81
C PRO A 127 -3.83 -29.24 4.47
N LEU A 128 -4.05 -30.50 4.10
CA LEU A 128 -2.98 -31.47 3.81
C LEU A 128 -2.78 -31.70 2.31
N ASN A 129 -3.60 -31.08 1.46
CA ASN A 129 -3.52 -31.19 0.01
C ASN A 129 -4.15 -29.97 -0.68
N CYS A 130 -3.90 -29.83 -1.98
CA CYS A 130 -4.35 -28.67 -2.74
C CYS A 130 -5.87 -28.54 -2.86
N GLY A 131 -6.62 -29.64 -2.80
CA GLY A 131 -8.09 -29.59 -2.77
C GLY A 131 -8.59 -28.92 -1.49
N THR A 132 -8.12 -29.41 -0.33
CA THR A 132 -8.47 -28.85 0.99
C THR A 132 -7.95 -27.42 1.16
N LEU A 133 -6.76 -27.10 0.64
CA LEU A 133 -6.20 -25.75 0.68
C LEU A 133 -7.01 -24.78 -0.20
N GLY A 134 -7.45 -25.24 -1.37
CA GLY A 134 -8.32 -24.46 -2.25
C GLY A 134 -9.66 -24.13 -1.59
N THR A 135 -10.28 -25.10 -0.90
CA THR A 135 -11.49 -24.86 -0.10
C THR A 135 -11.23 -23.88 1.02
N ALA A 136 -10.16 -24.07 1.81
CA ALA A 136 -9.77 -23.16 2.88
C ALA A 136 -9.60 -21.70 2.38
N ALA A 137 -8.86 -21.51 1.28
CA ALA A 137 -8.65 -20.19 0.69
C ALA A 137 -9.95 -19.54 0.18
N ARG A 138 -10.90 -20.34 -0.32
CA ARG A 138 -12.23 -19.83 -0.71
C ARG A 138 -13.04 -19.41 0.52
N ASP A 139 -13.05 -20.21 1.58
CA ASP A 139 -13.82 -19.95 2.80
C ASP A 139 -13.29 -18.71 3.54
N ILE A 140 -11.96 -18.56 3.62
CA ILE A 140 -11.33 -17.34 4.13
C ILE A 140 -11.71 -16.14 3.26
N GLY A 141 -11.64 -16.29 1.93
CA GLY A 141 -12.06 -15.23 1.00
C GLY A 141 -13.55 -14.86 1.11
N ASN A 142 -14.42 -15.82 1.41
CA ASN A 142 -15.83 -15.57 1.71
C ASN A 142 -16.00 -14.78 3.00
N ALA A 143 -15.24 -15.10 4.06
CA ALA A 143 -15.24 -14.32 5.30
C ALA A 143 -14.75 -12.88 5.08
N CYS A 144 -13.72 -12.67 4.24
CA CYS A 144 -13.31 -11.32 3.84
C CYS A 144 -14.45 -10.56 3.14
N ARG A 145 -15.11 -11.22 2.17
CA ARG A 145 -16.22 -10.61 1.41
C ARG A 145 -17.42 -10.28 2.28
N ALA A 146 -17.77 -11.14 3.22
CA ALA A 146 -18.92 -10.91 4.11
C ALA A 146 -18.76 -9.63 4.93
N CYS A 147 -17.55 -9.36 5.45
CA CYS A 147 -17.27 -8.09 6.12
C CYS A 147 -17.28 -6.91 5.13
N HIS A 148 -16.58 -7.04 4.00
CA HIS A 148 -16.49 -5.95 3.03
C HIS A 148 -17.83 -5.59 2.38
N GLN A 149 -18.75 -6.52 2.21
CA GLN A 149 -20.07 -6.23 1.62
C GLN A 149 -20.85 -5.19 2.43
N ASP A 150 -20.66 -5.20 3.74
CA ASP A 150 -21.38 -4.31 4.67
C ASP A 150 -20.60 -3.03 4.98
N PHE A 151 -19.27 -3.10 4.98
CA PHE A 151 -18.40 -2.06 5.54
C PHE A 151 -17.39 -1.45 4.56
N ARG A 152 -17.33 -1.95 3.32
CA ARG A 152 -16.47 -1.40 2.26
C ARG A 152 -17.33 -0.73 1.19
N GLY A 153 -17.46 0.59 1.32
CA GLY A 153 -18.04 1.47 0.30
C GLY A 153 -17.12 1.66 -0.91
#